data_AF-A0A7C2Q8H0-F1
#
_entry.id   AF-A0A7C2Q8H0-F1
#
_cell.length_a   1.000
_cell.length_b   1.000
_cell.length_c   1.000
_cell.angle_alpha   90.00
_cell.angle_beta   90.00
_cell.angle_gamma   90.00
#
_symmetry.space_group_name_H-M   'P 1'
#
loop_
_entity.id
_entity.type
_entity.pdbx_description
1 polymer ?
#
loop_
_entity_poly.entity_id
_entity_poly.type
_entity_poly.pdbx_seq_one_letter_code
_entity_poly.pdbx_strand_id
1 'polypeptide(L)'
;MELTAEAIVELFRRDARARRELAVLLVSEPEVRLAIINAVLRDVATKGDIEALRAAVKDDIDKLRESLENRFEQHRSATKSDIEALRKTVEERFERVATKSDVEELRTEFRRELDSVRREIDFLAREIDRLYRLVMVSVLGILISIATTILVRVLLPP
;
A
#
# COMPACT_ATOMS: atom_id res chain seq x y z
N MET A 1 -29.82 -71.07 -60.49
CA MET A 1 -29.60 -70.45 -59.16
C MET A 1 -30.27 -69.09 -59.21
N GLU A 2 -31.20 -68.84 -58.31
CA GLU A 2 -31.81 -67.52 -58.17
C GLU A 2 -30.80 -66.57 -57.52
N LEU A 3 -30.57 -65.41 -58.13
CA LEU A 3 -29.76 -64.36 -57.51
C LEU A 3 -30.53 -63.78 -56.32
N THR A 4 -29.99 -63.92 -55.11
CA THR A 4 -30.53 -63.26 -53.91
C THR A 4 -29.86 -61.91 -53.66
N ALA A 5 -30.51 -61.04 -52.89
CA ALA A 5 -29.95 -59.75 -52.49
C ALA A 5 -28.63 -59.92 -51.71
N GLU A 6 -28.53 -60.92 -50.83
CA GLU A 6 -27.28 -61.23 -50.13
C GLU A 6 -26.16 -61.65 -51.09
N ALA A 7 -26.46 -62.47 -52.10
CA ALA A 7 -25.48 -62.90 -53.09
C ALA A 7 -24.95 -61.71 -53.91
N ILE A 8 -25.80 -60.74 -54.25
CA ILE A 8 -25.41 -59.50 -54.94
C ILE A 8 -24.46 -58.67 -54.07
N VAL A 9 -24.77 -58.51 -52.78
CA VAL A 9 -23.90 -57.77 -51.85
C VAL A 9 -22.53 -58.44 -51.69
N GLU A 10 -22.48 -59.77 -51.64
CA GLU A 10 -21.21 -60.51 -51.58
C GLU A 10 -20.37 -60.37 -52.85
N LEU A 11 -20.99 -60.35 -54.03
CA LEU A 11 -20.29 -60.08 -55.29
C LEU A 11 -19.65 -58.68 -55.29
N PHE A 12 -20.39 -57.67 -54.82
CA PHE A 12 -19.83 -56.33 -54.63
C PHE A 12 -18.72 -56.32 -53.56
N ARG A 13 -18.84 -57.03 -52.43
CA ARG A 13 -17.76 -57.08 -51.42
C ARG A 13 -16.45 -57.67 -51.96
N ARG A 14 -16.52 -58.61 -52.90
CA ARG A 14 -15.34 -59.25 -53.49
C ARG A 14 -14.70 -58.41 -54.61
N ASP A 15 -15.48 -57.64 -55.35
CA ASP A 15 -14.98 -56.81 -56.46
C ASP A 15 -14.98 -55.30 -56.12
N ALA A 16 -13.77 -54.76 -55.88
CA ALA A 16 -13.59 -53.34 -55.60
C ALA A 16 -13.89 -52.41 -56.80
N ARG A 17 -13.73 -52.89 -58.05
CA ARG A 17 -14.07 -52.11 -59.25
C ARG A 17 -15.57 -51.96 -59.36
N ALA A 18 -16.30 -53.07 -59.22
CA ALA A 18 -17.77 -53.07 -59.24
C ALA A 18 -18.35 -52.15 -58.16
N ARG A 19 -17.79 -52.14 -56.93
CA ARG A 19 -18.23 -51.19 -55.88
C ARG A 19 -18.01 -49.74 -56.25
N ARG A 20 -16.84 -49.41 -56.82
CA ARG A 20 -16.55 -48.03 -57.23
C ARG A 20 -17.48 -47.59 -58.34
N GLU A 21 -17.74 -48.45 -59.32
CA GLU A 21 -18.65 -48.16 -60.42
C GLU A 21 -20.09 -47.94 -59.93
N LEU A 22 -20.58 -48.82 -59.02
CA LEU A 22 -21.86 -48.62 -58.35
C LEU A 22 -21.90 -47.30 -57.56
N ALA A 23 -20.85 -46.96 -56.81
CA ALA A 23 -20.79 -45.70 -56.07
C ALA A 23 -20.81 -44.48 -57.00
N VAL A 24 -20.10 -44.55 -58.14
CA VAL A 24 -20.12 -43.47 -59.15
C VAL A 24 -21.51 -43.31 -59.74
N LEU A 25 -22.20 -44.41 -60.09
CA LEU A 25 -23.58 -44.37 -60.59
C LEU A 25 -24.52 -43.75 -59.54
N LEU A 26 -24.45 -44.20 -58.29
CA LEU A 26 -25.27 -43.65 -57.20
C LEU A 26 -25.02 -42.16 -56.95
N VAL A 27 -23.77 -41.68 -56.99
CA VAL A 27 -23.45 -40.25 -56.80
C VAL A 27 -23.75 -39.41 -58.05
N SER A 28 -23.87 -40.04 -59.21
CA SER A 28 -24.27 -39.37 -60.46
C SER A 28 -25.75 -39.01 -60.46
N GLU A 29 -26.59 -39.84 -59.80
CA GLU A 29 -28.02 -39.56 -59.60
C GLU A 29 -28.23 -38.26 -58.81
N PRO A 30 -28.92 -37.24 -59.38
CA PRO A 30 -29.12 -35.94 -58.76
C PRO A 30 -29.76 -36.00 -57.36
N GLU A 31 -30.73 -36.88 -57.15
CA GLU A 31 -31.49 -37.01 -55.90
C GLU A 31 -30.62 -37.57 -54.78
N VAL A 32 -29.81 -38.60 -55.08
CA VAL A 32 -28.88 -39.21 -54.13
C VAL A 32 -27.79 -38.21 -53.75
N ARG A 33 -27.23 -37.49 -54.74
CA ARG A 33 -26.25 -36.42 -54.50
C ARG A 33 -26.83 -35.31 -53.65
N LEU A 34 -28.05 -34.87 -53.91
CA LEU A 34 -28.72 -33.83 -53.12
C LEU A 34 -29.00 -34.30 -51.69
N ALA A 35 -29.43 -35.56 -51.51
CA ALA A 35 -29.62 -36.15 -50.19
C ALA A 35 -28.32 -36.20 -49.37
N ILE A 36 -27.19 -36.59 -50.00
CA ILE A 36 -25.87 -36.60 -49.37
C ILE A 36 -25.43 -35.18 -49.01
N ILE A 37 -25.55 -34.22 -49.94
CA ILE A 37 -25.17 -32.83 -49.68
C ILE A 37 -26.00 -32.23 -48.54
N ASN A 38 -27.31 -32.46 -48.52
CA ASN A 38 -28.18 -31.96 -47.46
C ASN A 38 -27.90 -32.61 -46.10
N ALA A 39 -27.53 -33.90 -46.08
CA ALA A 39 -27.09 -34.56 -44.86
C ALA A 39 -25.79 -33.94 -44.34
N VAL A 40 -24.78 -33.78 -45.20
CA VAL A 40 -23.49 -33.19 -44.81
C VAL A 40 -23.60 -31.73 -44.40
N LEU A 41 -24.41 -30.92 -45.10
CA LEU A 41 -24.62 -29.51 -44.80
C LEU A 41 -25.18 -29.26 -43.39
N ARG A 42 -25.87 -30.23 -42.79
CA ARG A 42 -26.38 -30.13 -41.41
C ARG A 42 -25.29 -30.26 -40.35
N ASP A 43 -24.20 -30.95 -40.68
CA ASP A 43 -23.13 -31.29 -39.73
C ASP A 43 -21.87 -30.44 -39.90
N VAL A 44 -21.78 -29.66 -40.98
CA VAL A 44 -20.63 -28.81 -41.26
C VAL A 44 -20.91 -27.35 -40.91
N ALA A 45 -19.93 -26.69 -40.31
CA ALA A 45 -19.98 -25.25 -40.14
C ALA A 45 -19.96 -24.58 -41.53
N THR A 46 -20.92 -23.70 -41.75
CA THR A 46 -21.01 -22.91 -42.98
C THR A 46 -20.09 -21.69 -42.91
N LYS A 47 -19.87 -21.03 -44.04
CA LYS A 47 -19.17 -19.75 -44.06
C LYS A 47 -19.88 -18.69 -43.20
N GLY A 48 -21.21 -18.73 -43.15
CA GLY A 48 -22.02 -17.83 -42.32
C GLY A 48 -21.72 -17.99 -40.83
N ASP A 49 -21.57 -19.23 -40.36
CA ASP A 49 -21.21 -19.51 -38.97
C ASP A 49 -19.82 -18.95 -38.62
N ILE A 50 -18.87 -19.09 -39.53
CA ILE A 50 -17.51 -18.56 -39.36
C ILE A 50 -17.51 -17.02 -39.37
N GLU A 51 -18.29 -16.39 -40.25
CA GLU A 51 -18.43 -14.94 -40.29
C GLU A 51 -19.10 -14.39 -39.03
N ALA A 52 -20.15 -15.05 -38.54
CA ALA A 52 -20.81 -14.72 -37.28
C ALA A 52 -19.84 -14.84 -36.10
N LEU A 53 -19.08 -15.94 -36.03
CA LEU A 53 -18.06 -16.14 -35.00
C LEU A 53 -16.96 -15.08 -35.09
N ARG A 54 -16.50 -14.74 -36.30
CA ARG A 54 -15.50 -13.69 -36.51
C ARG A 54 -16.00 -12.33 -36.06
N ALA A 55 -17.26 -12.00 -36.33
CA ALA A 55 -17.87 -10.77 -35.88
C ALA A 55 -17.98 -10.71 -34.35
N ALA A 56 -18.44 -11.80 -33.72
CA ALA A 56 -18.54 -11.90 -32.26
C ALA A 56 -17.17 -11.76 -31.58
N VAL A 57 -16.14 -12.47 -32.07
CA VAL A 57 -14.78 -12.37 -31.54
C VAL A 57 -14.20 -10.96 -31.70
N LYS A 58 -14.50 -10.28 -32.81
CA LYS A 58 -14.07 -8.89 -33.02
C LYS A 58 -14.72 -7.95 -32.00
N ASP A 59 -16.03 -8.09 -31.81
CA ASP A 59 -16.79 -7.30 -30.82
C ASP A 59 -16.28 -7.53 -29.39
N ASP A 60 -15.99 -8.79 -29.02
CA ASP A 60 -15.40 -9.12 -27.73
C ASP A 60 -14.01 -8.49 -27.54
N ILE A 61 -13.17 -8.49 -28.57
CA ILE A 61 -11.85 -7.84 -28.53
C ILE A 61 -11.99 -6.33 -28.36
N ASP A 62 -12.93 -5.70 -29.06
CA ASP A 62 -13.14 -4.26 -28.98
C ASP A 62 -13.68 -3.85 -27.59
N LYS A 63 -14.60 -4.64 -27.01
CA LYS A 63 -15.06 -4.47 -25.62
C LYS A 63 -13.94 -4.66 -24.60
N LEU A 64 -13.08 -5.66 -24.79
CA LEU A 64 -11.93 -5.88 -23.90
C LEU A 64 -10.94 -4.71 -23.96
N ARG A 65 -10.69 -4.16 -25.16
CA ARG A 65 -9.84 -2.97 -25.32
C ARG A 65 -10.41 -1.76 -24.57
N GLU A 66 -11.69 -1.47 -24.75
CA GLU A 66 -12.36 -0.36 -24.06
C GLU A 66 -12.31 -0.54 -22.54
N SER A 67 -12.60 -1.75 -22.04
CA SER A 67 -12.53 -2.05 -20.61
C SER A 67 -11.12 -1.86 -20.04
N LEU A 68 -10.08 -2.29 -20.77
CA LEU A 68 -8.70 -2.10 -20.36
C LEU A 68 -8.31 -0.62 -20.33
N GLU A 69 -8.68 0.15 -21.35
CA GLU A 69 -8.40 1.59 -21.42
C GLU A 69 -9.05 2.34 -20.24
N ASN A 70 -10.33 2.05 -19.96
CA ASN A 70 -11.04 2.61 -18.82
C ASN A 70 -10.38 2.26 -17.48
N ARG A 71 -9.95 1.01 -17.29
CA ARG A 71 -9.24 0.59 -16.08
C ARG A 71 -7.89 1.29 -15.92
N PHE A 72 -7.14 1.48 -17.01
CA PHE A 72 -5.88 2.22 -16.99
C PHE A 72 -6.09 3.68 -16.59
N GLU A 73 -7.10 4.34 -17.16
CA GLU A 73 -7.40 5.74 -16.82
C GLU A 73 -7.85 5.88 -15.36
N GLN A 74 -8.67 4.94 -14.88
CA GLN A 74 -9.08 4.91 -13.47
C GLN A 74 -7.88 4.75 -12.53
N HIS A 75 -6.96 3.81 -12.82
CA HIS A 75 -5.75 3.62 -12.03
C HIS A 75 -4.82 4.84 -12.08
N ARG A 76 -4.68 5.48 -13.25
CA ARG A 76 -3.90 6.71 -13.42
C ARG A 76 -4.45 7.84 -12.56
N SER A 77 -5.77 8.05 -12.61
CA SER A 77 -6.47 9.06 -11.81
C SER A 77 -6.31 8.80 -10.31
N ALA A 78 -6.54 7.57 -9.86
CA ALA A 78 -6.37 7.18 -8.46
C ALA A 78 -4.93 7.43 -7.97
N THR A 79 -3.94 6.99 -8.75
CA THR A 79 -2.52 7.18 -8.41
C THR A 79 -2.17 8.67 -8.32
N LYS A 80 -2.68 9.50 -9.24
CA LYS A 80 -2.48 10.96 -9.20
C LYS A 80 -3.08 11.56 -7.93
N SER A 81 -4.30 11.18 -7.58
CA SER A 81 -4.97 11.64 -6.36
C SER A 81 -4.21 11.22 -5.10
N ASP A 82 -3.71 10.00 -5.05
CA ASP A 82 -2.93 9.50 -3.92
C ASP A 82 -1.61 10.27 -3.75
N ILE A 83 -0.94 10.58 -4.86
CA ILE A 83 0.29 11.40 -4.86
C ILE A 83 -0.02 12.82 -4.38
N GLU A 84 -1.12 13.44 -4.82
CA GLU A 84 -1.53 14.77 -4.36
C GLU A 84 -1.86 14.78 -2.86
N ALA A 85 -2.57 13.75 -2.36
CA ALA A 85 -2.87 13.59 -0.95
C ALA A 85 -1.61 13.39 -0.09
N LEU A 86 -0.68 12.56 -0.56
CA LEU A 86 0.62 12.37 0.09
C LEU A 86 1.43 13.67 0.12
N ARG A 87 1.49 14.40 -1.00
CA ARG A 87 2.18 15.68 -1.08
C ARG A 87 1.64 16.67 -0.04
N LYS A 88 0.31 16.81 0.03
CA LYS A 88 -0.34 17.67 1.03
C LYS A 88 -0.02 17.23 2.46
N THR A 89 -0.09 15.93 2.74
CA THR A 89 0.24 15.39 4.07
C THR A 89 1.70 15.67 4.46
N VAL A 90 2.62 15.54 3.51
CA VAL A 90 4.04 15.84 3.71
C VAL A 90 4.24 17.33 3.95
N GLU A 91 3.59 18.20 3.18
CA GLU A 91 3.65 19.66 3.34
C GLU A 91 3.12 20.10 4.71
N GLU A 92 1.96 19.61 5.13
CA GLU A 92 1.41 19.84 6.48
C GLU A 92 2.34 19.33 7.59
N ARG A 93 2.97 18.16 7.39
CA ARG A 93 3.94 17.63 8.35
C ARG A 93 5.21 18.46 8.40
N PHE A 94 5.72 18.93 7.27
CA PHE A 94 6.89 19.81 7.25
C PHE A 94 6.59 21.16 7.89
N GLU A 95 5.41 21.73 7.65
CA GLU A 95 4.98 22.94 8.36
C GLU A 95 4.94 22.70 9.87
N ARG A 96 4.37 21.56 10.33
CA ARG A 96 4.37 21.19 11.77
C ARG A 96 5.77 20.94 12.33
N VAL A 97 6.62 20.18 11.65
CA VAL A 97 7.99 19.87 12.10
C VAL A 97 8.90 21.10 12.03
N ALA A 98 8.59 22.07 11.17
CA ALA A 98 9.24 23.38 11.15
C ALA A 98 8.66 24.34 12.19
N THR A 99 7.62 23.95 12.95
CA THR A 99 7.08 24.85 13.96
C THR A 99 8.02 24.96 15.15
N LYS A 100 8.63 26.13 15.20
CA LYS A 100 8.74 27.01 16.36
C LYS A 100 7.87 26.67 17.58
N SER A 101 6.71 26.01 17.46
CA SER A 101 5.87 25.65 18.61
C SER A 101 6.61 24.77 19.61
N ASP A 102 7.20 23.66 19.17
CA ASP A 102 7.90 22.74 20.08
C ASP A 102 9.15 23.41 20.67
N VAL A 103 9.85 24.21 19.85
CA VAL A 103 11.05 24.96 20.29
C VAL A 103 10.68 26.11 21.23
N GLU A 104 9.57 26.81 21.00
CA GLU A 104 9.09 27.88 21.87
C GLU A 104 8.52 27.32 23.16
N GLU A 105 7.83 26.18 23.13
CA GLU A 105 7.37 25.48 24.33
C GLU A 105 8.57 25.07 25.20
N LEU A 106 9.57 24.39 24.63
CA LEU A 106 10.84 24.07 25.30
C LEU A 106 11.55 25.33 25.82
N ARG A 107 11.57 26.44 25.06
CA ARG A 107 12.13 27.72 25.53
C ARG A 107 11.37 28.29 26.72
N THR A 108 10.04 28.21 26.73
CA THR A 108 9.23 28.71 27.84
C THR A 108 9.43 27.87 29.10
N GLU A 109 9.50 26.54 28.96
CA GLU A 109 9.79 25.62 30.05
C GLU A 109 11.18 25.91 30.64
N PHE A 110 12.20 26.00 29.78
CA PHE A 110 13.57 26.30 30.20
C PHE A 110 13.70 27.67 30.89
N ARG A 111 12.96 28.70 30.43
CA ARG A 111 12.91 30.01 31.10
C ARG A 111 12.31 29.90 32.50
N ARG A 112 11.23 29.14 32.67
CA ARG A 112 10.60 28.94 33.98
C ARG A 112 11.54 28.22 34.95
N GLU A 113 12.26 27.21 34.48
CA GLU A 113 13.27 26.52 35.28
C GLU A 113 14.40 27.46 35.69
N LEU A 114 14.93 28.26 34.76
CA LEU A 114 15.95 29.27 35.07
C LEU A 114 15.47 30.30 36.11
N ASP A 115 14.21 30.74 36.01
CA ASP A 115 13.63 31.67 36.99
C ASP A 115 13.39 31.01 38.36
N SER A 116 13.13 29.70 38.39
CA SER A 116 13.07 28.93 39.64
C SER A 116 14.46 28.86 40.28
N VAL A 117 15.46 28.46 39.51
CA VAL A 117 16.86 28.34 39.96
C VAL A 117 17.39 29.69 40.45
N ARG A 118 17.09 30.80 39.74
CA ARG A 118 17.46 32.16 40.20
C ARG A 118 16.87 32.49 41.57
N ARG A 119 15.58 32.17 41.79
CA ARG A 119 14.92 32.39 43.07
C ARG A 119 15.53 31.55 44.20
N GLU A 120 15.90 30.30 43.91
CA GLU A 120 16.60 29.43 44.86
C GLU A 120 17.97 29.99 45.23
N ILE A 121 18.74 30.49 44.26
CA ILE A 121 20.02 31.16 44.49
C ILE A 121 19.85 32.40 45.38
N ASP A 122 18.85 33.25 45.08
CA ASP A 122 18.58 34.46 45.86
C ASP A 122 18.14 34.13 47.30
N PHE A 123 17.45 33.01 47.49
CA PHE A 123 17.10 32.51 48.81
C PHE A 123 18.34 32.03 49.57
N LEU A 124 19.16 31.17 48.93
CA LEU A 124 20.41 30.67 49.50
C LEU A 124 21.39 31.80 49.86
N ALA A 125 21.51 32.82 49.01
CA ALA A 125 22.37 33.97 49.29
C ALA A 125 21.94 34.71 50.57
N ARG A 126 20.63 34.87 50.78
CA ARG A 126 20.08 35.47 52.00
C ARG A 126 20.27 34.57 53.23
N GLU A 127 20.15 33.26 53.07
CA GLU A 127 20.44 32.28 54.12
C GLU A 127 21.90 32.40 54.57
N ILE A 128 22.83 32.43 53.61
CA ILE A 128 24.26 32.54 53.84
C ILE A 128 24.59 33.86 54.54
N ASP A 129 24.03 34.99 54.11
CA ASP A 129 24.27 36.29 54.76
C ASP A 129 23.81 36.29 56.23
N ARG A 130 22.63 35.72 56.50
CA ARG A 130 22.12 35.55 57.87
C ARG A 130 23.04 34.67 58.72
N LEU A 131 23.47 33.54 58.18
CA LEU A 131 24.40 32.64 58.86
C LEU A 131 25.75 33.31 59.12
N TYR A 132 26.29 34.03 58.13
CA TYR A 132 27.54 34.77 58.26
C TYR A 132 27.44 35.81 59.38
N ARG A 133 26.35 36.57 59.43
CA ARG A 133 26.11 37.56 60.49
C ARG A 133 26.01 36.92 61.87
N LEU A 134 25.30 35.80 61.99
CA LEU A 134 25.14 35.07 63.25
C LEU A 134 26.49 34.50 63.72
N VAL A 135 27.25 33.88 62.82
CA VAL A 135 28.58 33.36 63.10
C VAL A 135 29.51 34.51 63.53
N MET A 136 29.53 35.63 62.81
CA MET A 136 30.40 36.76 63.15
C MET A 136 30.07 37.35 64.53
N VAL A 137 28.78 37.48 64.87
CA VAL A 137 28.34 37.91 66.21
C VAL A 137 28.77 36.91 67.28
N SER A 138 28.61 35.61 67.03
CA SER A 138 29.03 34.57 68.00
C SER A 138 30.55 34.54 68.21
N VAL A 139 31.33 34.65 67.13
CA VAL A 139 32.81 34.67 67.18
C VAL A 139 33.29 35.91 67.92
N LEU A 140 32.73 37.10 67.63
CA LEU A 140 33.05 38.32 68.39
C LEU A 140 32.72 38.18 69.87
N GLY A 141 31.56 37.59 70.21
CA GLY A 141 31.18 37.33 71.60
C GLY A 141 32.18 36.41 72.33
N ILE A 142 32.62 35.33 71.67
CA ILE A 142 33.64 34.42 72.21
C ILE A 142 34.98 35.15 72.38
N LEU A 143 35.43 35.91 71.39
CA LEU A 143 36.69 36.67 71.47
C LEU A 143 36.66 37.70 72.61
N ILE A 144 35.56 38.42 72.77
CA ILE A 144 35.37 39.36 73.89
C ILE A 144 35.43 38.60 75.23
N SER A 145 34.72 37.49 75.35
CA SER A 145 34.72 36.66 76.57
C SER A 145 36.12 36.15 76.93
N ILE A 146 36.90 35.67 75.96
CA ILE A 146 38.29 35.24 76.15
C ILE A 146 39.15 36.43 76.58
N ALA A 147 39.05 37.58 75.90
CA ALA A 147 39.81 38.78 76.23
C ALA A 147 39.51 39.29 77.65
N THR A 148 38.24 39.31 78.06
CA THR A 148 37.82 39.65 79.42
C THR A 148 38.42 38.68 80.45
N THR A 149 38.36 37.37 80.16
CA THR A 149 38.90 36.33 81.07
C THR A 149 40.41 36.49 81.28
N ILE A 150 41.16 36.75 80.19
CA ILE A 150 42.60 37.00 80.26
C ILE A 150 42.87 38.29 81.06
N LEU A 151 42.17 39.39 80.75
CA LEU A 151 42.36 40.67 81.42
C LEU A 151 42.11 40.58 82.93
N VAL A 152 41.03 39.90 83.35
CA VAL A 152 40.71 39.68 84.77
C VAL A 152 41.84 38.92 85.46
N ARG A 153 42.36 37.84 84.87
CA ARG A 153 43.48 37.08 85.44
C ARG A 153 44.80 37.84 85.51
N VAL A 154 45.05 38.78 84.60
CA VAL A 154 46.27 39.59 84.60
C VAL A 154 46.18 40.75 85.60
N LEU A 155 45.01 41.40 85.69
CA LEU A 155 44.81 42.58 86.53
C LEU A 155 44.54 42.22 88.00
N LEU A 156 43.92 41.07 88.26
CA LEU A 156 43.81 40.46 89.59
C LEU A 156 44.66 39.18 89.61
N PRO A 157 45.98 39.27 89.90
CA PRO A 157 46.73 38.07 90.22
C PRO A 157 46.18 37.46 91.52
N PRO A 158 46.14 36.12 91.62
CA PRO A 158 45.64 35.41 92.80
C PRO A 158 46.40 35.75 94.08
#